data_AF-U6CYU3-F1
#
_entry.id   AF-U6CYU3-F1
#
_cell.length_a   1.000
_cell.length_b   1.000
_cell.length_c   1.000
_cell.angle_alpha   90.00
_cell.angle_beta   90.00
_cell.angle_gamma   90.00
#
_symmetry.space_group_name_H-M   'P 1'
#
loop_
_entity.id
_entity.type
_entity.pdbx_description
1 polymer ?
#
loop_
_entity_poly.entity_id
_entity_poly.type
_entity_poly.pdbx_seq_one_letter_code
_entity_poly.pdbx_strand_id
1 'polypeptide(L)'
;MPLLLRLIVFFYVWGIFTAQGQKAEEVKIEVLHRPENCSKTSKKGDLLNAHYDGFLAKDGSKFYCSRTQNEGHPKWFVLGVGQVIKGLDIAMMDMCPGEKRKVIIPPSFAYGKEGY
;
A
#
# COMPACT_ATOMS: atom_id res chain seq x y z
N MET A 1 36.93 28.53 45.97
CA MET A 1 35.70 28.90 45.25
C MET A 1 36.05 29.19 43.79
N PRO A 2 35.33 28.73 42.76
CA PRO A 2 34.35 27.64 42.68
C PRO A 2 34.65 26.65 41.52
N LEU A 3 34.66 25.35 41.86
CA LEU A 3 34.78 24.20 40.97
C LEU A 3 33.42 23.85 40.29
N LEU A 4 32.56 24.84 40.05
CA LEU A 4 31.13 24.62 39.74
C LEU A 4 30.73 24.89 38.28
N LEU A 5 31.65 25.33 37.42
CA LEU A 5 31.30 25.76 36.05
C LEU A 5 31.51 24.69 34.96
N ARG A 6 31.82 23.43 35.30
CA ARG A 6 32.05 22.35 34.32
C ARG A 6 30.87 21.38 34.14
N LEU A 7 29.84 21.45 34.98
CA LEU A 7 28.70 20.52 34.93
C LEU A 7 27.49 21.04 34.14
N ILE A 8 27.38 22.35 33.92
CA ILE A 8 26.19 22.96 33.31
C ILE A 8 26.20 22.84 31.76
N VAL A 9 27.38 22.70 31.14
CA VAL A 9 27.50 22.62 29.67
C VAL A 9 27.19 21.22 29.12
N PHE A 10 27.30 20.16 29.93
CA PHE A 10 27.03 18.79 29.46
C PHE A 10 25.53 18.46 29.34
N PHE A 11 24.65 19.19 30.03
CA PHE A 11 23.21 18.94 30.01
C PHE A 11 22.48 19.65 28.86
N TYR A 12 23.05 20.69 28.25
CA TYR A 12 22.40 21.43 27.16
C TYR A 12 22.59 20.81 25.77
N VAL A 13 23.49 19.83 25.61
CA VAL A 13 23.79 19.21 24.30
C VAL A 13 22.99 17.90 24.08
N TRP A 14 22.25 17.43 25.09
CA TRP A 14 21.48 16.18 25.03
C TRP A 14 19.96 16.42 24.95
N GLY A 15 19.55 17.62 24.53
CA GLY A 15 18.15 18.07 24.54
C GLY A 15 17.47 18.15 23.18
N ILE A 16 18.07 17.63 22.10
CA ILE A 16 17.41 17.58 20.79
C ILE A 16 17.00 16.13 20.53
N PHE A 17 15.89 15.71 21.14
CA PHE A 17 15.15 14.56 20.67
C PHE A 17 14.55 14.97 19.32
N THR A 18 15.24 14.68 18.22
CA THR A 18 14.67 14.86 16.89
C THR A 18 13.48 13.92 16.78
N ALA A 19 12.27 14.45 16.93
CA ALA A 19 11.06 13.76 16.53
C ALA A 19 11.14 13.55 15.02
N GLN A 20 11.70 12.43 14.59
CA GLN A 20 11.64 12.00 13.20
C GLN A 20 10.16 11.75 12.92
N GLY A 21 9.51 12.71 12.25
CA GLY A 21 8.12 12.57 11.81
C GLY A 21 7.99 11.28 11.02
N GLN A 22 7.20 10.34 11.52
CA GLN A 22 6.83 9.15 10.76
C GLN A 22 6.07 9.61 9.53
N LYS A 23 6.68 9.42 8.36
CA LYS A 23 6.01 9.60 7.08
C LYS A 23 4.81 8.66 7.06
N ALA A 24 3.61 9.19 6.87
CA ALA A 24 2.42 8.38 6.74
C ALA A 24 2.59 7.41 5.57
N GLU A 25 2.43 6.12 5.82
CA GLU A 25 2.39 5.11 4.76
C GLU A 25 1.07 5.24 4.01
N GLU A 26 1.14 5.29 2.68
CA GLU A 26 -0.02 5.43 1.81
C GLU A 26 0.07 4.46 0.62
N VAL A 27 -1.09 4.02 0.15
CA VAL A 27 -1.21 3.22 -1.07
C VAL A 27 -1.12 4.16 -2.26
N LYS A 28 -0.10 4.00 -3.10
CA LYS A 28 0.05 4.83 -4.30
C LYS A 28 -0.63 4.16 -5.48
N ILE A 29 -1.50 4.92 -6.15
CA ILE A 29 -2.31 4.43 -7.26
C ILE A 29 -1.98 5.26 -8.50
N GLU A 30 -1.58 4.57 -9.56
CA GLU A 30 -1.37 5.14 -10.88
C GLU A 30 -2.36 4.49 -11.85
N VAL A 31 -3.23 5.29 -12.46
CA VAL A 31 -4.19 4.82 -13.47
C VAL A 31 -3.47 4.73 -14.81
N LEU A 32 -3.21 3.51 -15.28
CA LEU A 32 -2.52 3.26 -16.54
C LEU A 32 -3.47 3.35 -17.74
N HIS A 33 -4.73 2.98 -17.53
CA HIS A 33 -5.75 3.01 -18.56
C HIS A 33 -7.12 3.15 -17.91
N ARG A 34 -7.91 4.12 -18.36
CA ARG A 34 -9.32 4.30 -18.00
C ARG A 34 -10.17 4.30 -19.27
N PRO A 35 -11.19 3.45 -19.38
CA PRO A 35 -12.12 3.49 -20.51
C PRO A 35 -12.87 4.82 -20.58
N GLU A 36 -13.14 5.30 -21.80
CA GLU A 36 -13.91 6.55 -22.04
C GLU A 36 -15.33 6.45 -21.49
N ASN A 37 -15.98 5.30 -21.71
CA ASN A 37 -17.32 5.01 -21.22
C ASN A 37 -17.26 4.40 -19.82
N CYS A 38 -17.27 5.27 -18.81
CA CYS A 38 -17.33 4.86 -17.40
C CYS A 38 -18.57 5.44 -16.71
N SER A 39 -19.71 4.77 -16.88
CA SER A 39 -20.97 5.16 -16.26
C SER A 39 -21.16 4.59 -14.85
N LYS A 40 -20.49 3.48 -14.53
CA LYS A 40 -20.54 2.83 -13.23
C LYS A 40 -19.13 2.54 -12.74
N THR A 41 -18.84 2.99 -11.53
CA THR A 41 -17.60 2.68 -10.82
C THR A 41 -17.83 1.68 -9.71
N SER A 42 -16.79 0.93 -9.36
CA SER A 42 -16.80 0.01 -8.23
C SER A 42 -16.94 0.76 -6.91
N LYS A 43 -17.72 0.18 -6.00
CA LYS A 43 -17.89 0.66 -4.62
C LYS A 43 -17.87 -0.49 -3.63
N LYS A 44 -17.71 -0.16 -2.35
CA LYS A 44 -17.75 -1.13 -1.25
C LYS A 44 -19.00 -2.02 -1.34
N GLY A 45 -18.80 -3.32 -1.24
CA GLY A 45 -19.84 -4.34 -1.34
C GLY A 45 -20.09 -4.87 -2.75
N ASP A 46 -19.54 -4.25 -3.80
CA ASP A 46 -19.62 -4.81 -5.15
C ASP A 46 -18.81 -6.11 -5.23
N LEU A 47 -19.34 -7.09 -5.98
CA LEU A 47 -18.60 -8.28 -6.38
C LEU A 47 -17.73 -7.93 -7.60
N LEU A 48 -16.41 -8.02 -7.44
CA LEU A 48 -15.45 -7.76 -8.50
C LEU A 48 -14.77 -9.05 -8.94
N ASN A 49 -14.38 -9.06 -10.22
CA ASN A 49 -13.35 -9.95 -10.72
C ASN A 49 -12.18 -9.14 -11.26
N ALA A 50 -10.95 -9.61 -11.00
CA ALA A 50 -9.77 -8.93 -11.49
C ALA A 50 -8.66 -9.92 -11.82
N HIS A 51 -7.92 -9.60 -12.88
CA HIS A 51 -6.58 -10.12 -13.07
C HIS A 51 -5.57 -9.13 -12.51
N TYR A 52 -4.59 -9.66 -11.78
CA TYR A 52 -3.46 -8.89 -11.28
C TYR A 52 -2.21 -9.77 -11.19
N ASP A 53 -1.07 -9.08 -11.18
CA ASP A 53 0.26 -9.62 -10.99
C ASP A 53 0.89 -8.95 -9.76
N GLY A 54 1.58 -9.73 -8.93
CA GLY A 54 2.26 -9.27 -7.73
C GLY A 54 3.76 -9.26 -7.94
N PHE A 55 4.40 -8.14 -7.60
CA PHE A 55 5.85 -7.96 -7.72
C PHE A 55 6.43 -7.40 -6.41
N LEU A 56 7.63 -7.83 -6.05
CA LEU A 56 8.36 -7.25 -4.93
C LEU A 56 8.94 -5.89 -5.36
N ALA A 57 8.63 -4.83 -4.60
CA ALA A 57 9.08 -3.48 -4.94
C ALA A 57 10.61 -3.30 -4.88
N LYS A 58 11.31 -4.15 -4.10
CA LYS A 58 12.76 -4.08 -3.90
C LYS A 58 13.56 -4.43 -5.15
N ASP A 59 13.13 -5.45 -5.90
CA ASP A 59 13.88 -6.03 -7.02
C ASP A 59 13.04 -6.25 -8.28
N GLY A 60 11.74 -6.00 -8.23
CA GLY A 60 10.82 -6.22 -9.34
C GLY A 60 10.52 -7.68 -9.63
N SER A 61 10.95 -8.62 -8.78
CA SER A 61 10.66 -10.04 -8.97
C SER A 61 9.15 -10.30 -8.85
N LYS A 62 8.61 -11.09 -9.77
CA LYS A 62 7.19 -11.48 -9.76
C LYS A 62 7.00 -12.64 -8.78
N PHE A 63 6.14 -12.46 -7.78
CA PHE A 63 5.77 -13.52 -6.82
C PHE A 63 4.37 -14.10 -7.07
N TYR A 64 3.52 -13.37 -7.81
CA TYR A 64 2.15 -13.79 -8.09
C TYR A 64 1.70 -13.40 -9.49
N CYS A 65 0.89 -14.25 -10.12
CA CYS A 65 0.17 -13.95 -11.36
C CYS A 65 -1.17 -14.69 -11.34
N SER A 66 -2.28 -13.94 -11.33
CA SER A 66 -3.63 -14.53 -11.31
C SER A 66 -3.86 -15.51 -12.47
N ARG A 67 -3.30 -15.25 -13.64
CA ARG A 67 -3.51 -16.09 -14.84
C ARG A 67 -2.82 -17.44 -14.74
N THR A 68 -1.70 -17.55 -14.03
CA THR A 68 -1.01 -18.84 -13.86
C THR A 68 -1.42 -19.55 -12.58
N GLN A 69 -1.71 -18.81 -11.51
CA GLN A 69 -2.06 -19.39 -10.22
C GLN A 69 -3.55 -19.75 -10.06
N ASN A 70 -4.41 -19.29 -10.98
CA ASN A 70 -5.85 -19.56 -10.94
C ASN A 70 -6.37 -20.12 -12.27
N GLU A 71 -5.59 -20.98 -12.93
CA GLU A 71 -6.00 -21.70 -14.15
C GLU A 71 -6.50 -20.77 -15.28
N GLY A 72 -5.95 -19.56 -15.38
CA GLY A 72 -6.38 -18.55 -16.35
C GLY A 72 -7.61 -17.73 -15.93
N HIS A 73 -8.30 -18.08 -14.85
CA HIS A 73 -9.48 -17.38 -14.36
C HIS A 73 -9.14 -16.12 -13.52
N PRO A 74 -9.96 -15.06 -13.59
CA PRO A 74 -9.79 -13.90 -12.70
C PRO A 74 -10.14 -14.28 -11.27
N LYS A 75 -9.61 -13.52 -10.31
CA LYS A 75 -9.95 -13.70 -8.90
C LYS A 75 -11.21 -12.92 -8.56
N TRP A 76 -12.17 -13.59 -7.95
CA TRP A 76 -13.42 -13.01 -7.46
C TRP A 76 -13.30 -12.62 -5.99
N PHE A 77 -13.80 -11.44 -5.62
CA PHE A 77 -13.86 -10.98 -4.24
C PHE A 77 -14.90 -9.86 -4.11
N VAL A 78 -15.42 -9.68 -2.90
CA VAL A 78 -16.27 -8.55 -2.55
C VAL A 78 -15.38 -7.39 -2.13
N LEU A 79 -15.58 -6.22 -2.75
CA LEU A 79 -14.73 -5.05 -2.54
C LEU A 79 -14.95 -4.42 -1.16
N GLY A 80 -13.87 -4.11 -0.45
CA GLY A 80 -13.90 -3.26 0.74
C GLY A 80 -14.40 -3.98 2.00
N VAL A 81 -14.40 -5.32 2.00
CA VAL A 81 -14.78 -6.16 3.15
C VAL A 81 -13.63 -7.01 3.69
N GLY A 82 -12.40 -6.81 3.21
CA GLY A 82 -11.22 -7.51 3.72
C GLY A 82 -11.02 -8.93 3.18
N GLN A 83 -11.58 -9.26 2.01
CA GLN A 83 -11.30 -10.54 1.32
C GLN A 83 -9.97 -10.56 0.57
N VAL A 84 -9.36 -9.39 0.36
CA VAL A 84 -8.03 -9.20 -0.21
C VAL A 84 -7.20 -8.31 0.73
N ILE A 85 -5.90 -8.17 0.46
CA ILE A 85 -5.06 -7.26 1.25
C ILE A 85 -5.62 -5.84 1.23
N LYS A 86 -5.49 -5.13 2.35
CA LYS A 86 -6.09 -3.79 2.57
C LYS A 86 -5.75 -2.81 1.44
N GLY A 87 -4.54 -2.88 0.88
CA GLY A 87 -4.11 -2.03 -0.21
C GLY A 87 -4.88 -2.25 -1.52
N LEU A 88 -5.30 -3.48 -1.81
CA LEU A 88 -6.15 -3.76 -2.98
C LEU A 88 -7.58 -3.29 -2.75
N ASP A 89 -8.13 -3.49 -1.55
CA ASP A 89 -9.44 -2.96 -1.18
C ASP A 89 -9.51 -1.44 -1.36
N ILE A 90 -8.45 -0.72 -1.00
CA ILE A 90 -8.34 0.74 -1.22
C ILE A 90 -8.16 1.05 -2.71
N ALA A 91 -7.22 0.36 -3.37
CA ALA A 91 -6.82 0.69 -4.73
C ALA A 91 -7.84 0.31 -5.80
N MET A 92 -8.85 -0.48 -5.46
CA MET A 92 -9.91 -0.92 -6.38
C MET A 92 -11.23 -0.18 -6.18
N MET A 93 -11.30 0.81 -5.29
CA MET A 93 -12.41 1.74 -5.22
C MET A 93 -12.45 2.65 -6.45
N ASP A 94 -13.66 3.01 -6.88
CA ASP A 94 -13.91 3.95 -7.98
C ASP A 94 -13.27 3.54 -9.33
N MET A 95 -13.11 2.23 -9.55
CA MET A 95 -12.62 1.68 -10.82
C MET A 95 -13.75 1.47 -11.81
N CYS A 96 -13.50 1.80 -13.06
CA CYS A 96 -14.36 1.41 -14.17
C CYS A 96 -14.08 -0.05 -14.58
N PRO A 97 -15.09 -0.83 -15.02
CA PRO A 97 -14.84 -2.10 -15.69
C PRO A 97 -13.87 -1.92 -16.86
N GLY A 98 -12.77 -2.68 -16.87
CA GLY A 98 -11.70 -2.55 -17.89
C GLY A 98 -10.58 -1.57 -17.55
N GLU A 99 -10.68 -0.80 -16.46
CA GLU A 99 -9.61 0.07 -15.97
C GLU A 99 -8.38 -0.74 -15.53
N LYS A 100 -7.19 -0.18 -15.74
CA LYS A 100 -5.91 -0.76 -15.30
C LYS A 100 -5.18 0.22 -14.39
N ARG A 101 -4.70 -0.28 -13.26
CA ARG A 101 -3.91 0.48 -12.29
C ARG A 101 -2.59 -0.20 -12.00
N LYS A 102 -1.55 0.59 -11.75
CA LYS A 102 -0.34 0.16 -11.04
C LYS A 102 -0.47 0.66 -9.61
N VAL A 103 -0.25 -0.24 -8.65
CA VAL A 103 -0.44 0.06 -7.24
C VAL A 103 0.82 -0.30 -6.48
N ILE A 104 1.35 0.65 -5.70
CA ILE A 104 2.46 0.41 -4.77
C ILE A 104 1.88 0.39 -3.36
N ILE A 105 1.96 -0.78 -2.72
CA ILE A 105 1.32 -1.06 -1.43
C ILE A 105 2.41 -1.19 -0.36
N PRO A 106 2.46 -0.31 0.65
CA PRO A 106 3.34 -0.47 1.81
C PRO A 106 3.03 -1.76 2.59
N PRO A 107 3.99 -2.34 3.32
CA PRO A 107 3.78 -3.58 4.05
C PRO A 107 2.58 -3.56 5.01
N SER A 108 2.31 -2.44 5.68
CA SER A 108 1.17 -2.27 6.61
C SER A 108 -0.21 -2.37 5.94
N PHE A 109 -0.28 -2.20 4.61
CA PHE A 109 -1.48 -2.40 3.80
C PHE A 109 -1.46 -3.72 3.02
N ALA A 110 -0.42 -4.53 3.19
CA ALA A 110 -0.25 -5.83 2.54
C ALA A 110 -0.19 -6.96 3.58
N TYR A 111 0.98 -7.60 3.72
CA TYR A 111 1.21 -8.77 4.57
C TYR A 111 1.96 -8.47 5.86
N GLY A 112 2.16 -7.20 6.20
CA GLY A 112 2.80 -6.80 7.44
C GLY A 112 4.24 -7.29 7.57
N LYS A 113 4.62 -7.65 8.79
CA LYS A 113 5.96 -8.17 9.12
C LYS A 113 6.06 -9.67 8.87
N GLU A 114 4.92 -10.33 8.79
CA GLU A 114 4.74 -11.76 8.61
C GLU A 114 5.11 -12.19 7.18
N GLY A 115 4.86 -11.32 6.20
CA GLY A 115 5.24 -11.56 4.81
C GLY A 115 4.22 -12.35 4.00
N TYR A 116 4.49 -12.46 2.69
CA TYR A 116 3.69 -13.22 1.72
C TYR A 116 3.96 -14.72 1.83
#